data_AF-A0A8J3D8R2-F1
#
_entry.id   AF-A0A8J3D8R2-F1
#
_cell.length_a   1.000
_cell.length_b   1.000
_cell.length_c   1.000
_cell.angle_alpha   90.00
_cell.angle_beta   90.00
_cell.angle_gamma   90.00
#
_symmetry.space_group_name_H-M   'P 1'
#
loop_
_entity.id
_entity.type
_entity.pdbx_description
1 polymer ?
#
loop_
_entity_poly.entity_id
_entity_poly.type
_entity_poly.pdbx_seq_one_letter_code
_entity_poly.pdbx_strand_id
1 'polypeptide(L)'
;MNTFSNSRDREIAQLRKEVNELKSELGKLTEAFKIIRGKVLGADVPMEITKSSADEQAVKPTTNQVSYSKPQEVIHTFYLSTPNADGSFNNSSANASYKEGASIYKFQNIKGNQAKFKIDEHEASVRLALAYPDKNIDPVCDASNAFDPKARKIYTEENGIAELVGDRWKVITKARIRYES
;
A
#
# COMPACT_ATOMS: atom_id res chain seq x y z
N MET A 1 30.82 -6.72 47.18
CA MET A 1 30.12 -5.95 46.13
C MET A 1 30.95 -6.06 44.85
N ASN A 2 30.59 -6.90 43.87
CA ASN A 2 31.28 -6.93 42.55
C ASN A 2 30.59 -7.72 41.41
N THR A 3 29.35 -8.20 41.57
CA THR A 3 28.68 -9.04 40.57
C THR A 3 27.85 -8.25 39.55
N PHE A 4 27.33 -7.07 39.93
CA PHE A 4 26.46 -6.26 39.08
C PHE A 4 27.18 -5.50 37.95
N SER A 5 28.46 -5.12 38.14
CA SER A 5 29.23 -4.43 37.09
C SER A 5 29.50 -5.36 35.90
N ASN A 6 29.94 -6.59 36.18
CA ASN A 6 30.22 -7.60 35.15
C ASN A 6 29.01 -7.97 34.28
N SER A 7 27.79 -7.89 34.81
CA SER A 7 26.58 -8.19 34.03
C SER A 7 26.26 -7.08 33.03
N ARG A 8 26.39 -5.81 33.45
CA ARG A 8 26.16 -4.64 32.58
C ARG A 8 27.20 -4.54 31.48
N ASP A 9 28.46 -4.83 31.79
CA ASP A 9 29.53 -4.78 30.80
C ASP A 9 29.36 -5.85 29.71
N ARG A 10 28.83 -7.03 30.06
CA ARG A 10 28.48 -8.09 29.09
C ARG A 10 27.31 -7.69 28.21
N GLU A 11 26.27 -7.08 28.78
CA GLU A 11 25.11 -6.60 28.04
C GLU A 11 25.52 -5.49 27.05
N ILE A 12 26.34 -4.54 27.49
CA ILE A 12 26.87 -3.47 26.62
C ILE A 12 27.73 -4.06 25.49
N ALA A 13 28.56 -5.06 25.78
CA ALA A 13 29.36 -5.73 24.76
C ALA A 13 28.49 -6.46 23.72
N GLN A 14 27.42 -7.12 24.18
CA GLN A 14 26.48 -7.82 23.31
C GLN A 14 25.68 -6.85 22.43
N LEU A 15 25.15 -5.77 23.01
CA LEU A 15 24.43 -4.73 22.25
C LEU A 15 25.34 -4.05 21.22
N ARG A 16 26.61 -3.79 21.55
CA ARG A 16 27.58 -3.23 20.59
C ARG A 16 27.84 -4.19 19.43
N LYS A 17 27.90 -5.49 19.70
CA LYS A 17 28.07 -6.52 18.67
C LYS A 17 26.87 -6.53 17.72
N GLU A 18 25.65 -6.53 18.27
CA GLU A 18 24.41 -6.53 17.49
C GLU A 18 24.25 -5.27 16.64
N VAL A 19 24.56 -4.09 17.19
CA VAL A 19 24.55 -2.82 16.44
C VAL A 19 25.54 -2.86 15.27
N ASN A 20 26.72 -3.45 15.45
CA ASN A 20 27.70 -3.57 14.38
C ASN A 20 27.26 -4.57 13.30
N GLU A 21 26.60 -5.66 13.70
CA GLU A 21 26.07 -6.67 12.79
C GLU A 21 24.92 -6.09 11.94
N LEU A 22 23.95 -5.43 12.57
CA LEU A 22 22.85 -4.75 11.88
C LEU A 22 23.36 -3.67 10.91
N LYS A 23 24.38 -2.89 11.28
CA LYS A 23 25.01 -1.91 10.38
C LYS A 23 25.67 -2.58 9.17
N SER A 24 26.30 -3.73 9.36
CA SER A 24 26.91 -4.52 8.29
C SER A 24 25.84 -5.04 7.32
N GLU A 25 24.73 -5.58 7.84
CA GLU A 25 23.61 -6.04 7.02
C GLU A 25 22.97 -4.90 6.21
N LEU A 26 22.77 -3.73 6.83
CA LEU A 26 22.25 -2.56 6.13
C LEU A 26 23.17 -2.11 4.98
N GLY A 27 24.49 -2.16 5.19
CA GLY A 27 25.48 -1.89 4.15
C GLY A 27 25.37 -2.85 2.96
N LYS A 28 25.30 -4.15 3.24
CA LYS A 28 25.14 -5.20 2.20
C LYS A 28 23.84 -5.03 1.41
N LEU A 29 22.73 -4.75 2.10
CA LEU A 29 21.43 -4.54 1.48
C LEU A 29 21.42 -3.30 0.59
N THR A 30 22.03 -2.20 1.07
CA THR A 30 22.13 -0.94 0.30
C THR A 30 22.93 -1.14 -0.98
N GLU A 31 24.04 -1.87 -0.93
CA GLU A 31 24.83 -2.21 -2.13
C GLU A 31 24.05 -3.12 -3.09
N ALA A 32 23.32 -4.11 -2.58
CA ALA A 32 22.46 -4.96 -3.41
C ALA A 32 21.39 -4.14 -4.16
N PHE A 33 20.74 -3.18 -3.48
CA PHE A 33 19.77 -2.28 -4.13
C PHE A 33 20.40 -1.39 -5.20
N LYS A 34 21.60 -0.86 -4.95
CA LYS A 34 22.34 -0.04 -5.91
C LYS A 34 22.65 -0.84 -7.18
N ILE A 35 23.07 -2.09 -7.04
CA ILE A 35 23.33 -3.01 -8.16
C ILE A 35 22.05 -3.31 -8.93
N ILE A 36 20.95 -3.64 -8.25
CA ILE A 36 19.67 -3.94 -8.89
C ILE A 36 19.13 -2.72 -9.64
N ARG A 37 19.18 -1.53 -9.03
CA ARG A 37 18.78 -0.28 -9.68
C ARG A 37 19.62 0.02 -10.92
N GLY A 38 20.93 -0.20 -10.87
CA GLY A 38 21.81 -0.08 -12.03
C GLY A 38 21.45 -1.04 -13.16
N LYS A 39 21.03 -2.27 -12.84
CA LYS A 39 20.58 -3.25 -13.83
C LYS A 39 19.23 -2.88 -14.47
N VAL A 40 18.31 -2.28 -13.71
CA VAL A 40 17.00 -1.85 -14.21
C VAL A 40 17.10 -0.61 -15.11
N LEU A 41 18.08 0.27 -14.90
CA LEU A 41 18.32 1.46 -15.74
C LEU A 41 19.16 1.18 -17.00
N GLY A 42 19.71 -0.03 -17.16
CA GLY A 42 20.52 -0.44 -18.31
C GLY A 42 19.77 -1.22 -19.38
N ALA A 43 18.44 -1.40 -19.24
CA ALA A 43 17.59 -2.04 -20.24
C ALA A 43 16.74 -0.96 -20.95
N ASP A 44 17.27 -0.41 -22.03
CA ASP A 44 16.48 0.31 -23.03
C ASP A 44 15.39 -0.64 -23.55
N VAL A 45 14.15 -0.42 -23.12
CA VAL A 45 12.97 -0.93 -23.83
C VAL A 45 12.48 0.23 -24.70
N PRO A 46 12.75 0.23 -26.02
CA PRO A 46 12.17 1.20 -26.93
C PRO A 46 10.72 0.79 -27.15
N MET A 47 9.77 1.50 -26.55
CA MET A 47 8.38 1.38 -26.98
C MET A 47 8.13 2.47 -28.02
N GLU A 48 8.18 2.05 -29.28
CA GLU A 48 7.98 2.86 -30.47
C GLU A 48 6.68 3.67 -30.41
N ILE A 49 6.82 4.92 -30.81
CA ILE A 49 5.74 5.85 -31.08
C ILE A 49 5.15 5.47 -32.45
N THR A 50 3.99 4.82 -32.48
CA THR A 50 3.16 4.77 -33.69
C THR A 50 2.08 5.86 -33.61
N LYS A 51 2.36 6.97 -34.30
CA LYS A 51 1.36 7.95 -34.70
C LYS A 51 0.57 7.40 -35.90
N SER A 52 -0.76 7.31 -35.80
CA SER A 52 -1.67 7.65 -36.91
C SER A 52 -3.09 7.79 -36.35
N SER A 53 -3.55 9.02 -36.11
CA SER A 53 -4.42 9.83 -37.00
C SER A 53 -5.90 9.56 -36.75
N ALA A 54 -6.51 10.45 -35.94
CA ALA A 54 -7.94 10.67 -35.93
C ALA A 54 -8.21 11.88 -36.85
N ASP A 55 -9.12 11.70 -37.81
CA ASP A 55 -9.67 12.79 -38.60
C ASP A 55 -10.45 13.78 -37.72
N GLU A 56 -10.16 15.06 -37.93
CA GLU A 56 -10.80 16.22 -37.34
C GLU A 56 -12.28 16.36 -37.77
N GLN A 57 -13.11 16.89 -36.86
CA GLN A 57 -13.94 18.05 -37.22
C GLN A 57 -14.40 18.85 -35.98
N ALA A 58 -13.85 20.07 -35.87
CA ALA A 58 -14.49 21.35 -35.50
C ALA A 58 -15.20 21.46 -34.12
N VAL A 59 -15.06 22.48 -33.27
CA VAL A 59 -14.72 23.90 -33.43
C VAL A 59 -14.42 24.55 -32.05
N LYS A 60 -13.45 25.48 -32.05
CA LYS A 60 -13.30 26.75 -31.27
C LYS A 60 -12.90 26.79 -29.77
N PRO A 61 -12.19 27.88 -29.37
CA PRO A 61 -11.15 27.89 -28.34
C PRO A 61 -11.62 28.56 -27.03
N THR A 62 -10.86 28.43 -25.93
CA THR A 62 -10.41 29.57 -25.09
C THR A 62 -9.58 29.10 -23.87
N THR A 63 -8.39 29.71 -23.75
CA THR A 63 -7.56 29.97 -22.56
C THR A 63 -6.71 28.86 -21.94
N ASN A 64 -5.40 29.05 -22.15
CA ASN A 64 -4.25 28.65 -21.33
C ASN A 64 -4.55 28.31 -19.86
N GLN A 65 -4.23 27.08 -19.46
CA GLN A 65 -3.53 26.85 -18.19
C GLN A 65 -2.40 25.84 -18.41
N VAL A 66 -1.18 26.38 -18.46
CA VAL A 66 0.04 25.59 -18.28
C VAL A 66 -0.01 25.07 -16.85
N SER A 67 -0.51 23.85 -16.68
CA SER A 67 -0.42 23.14 -15.41
C SER A 67 1.04 22.71 -15.25
N TYR A 68 1.78 23.43 -14.41
CA TYR A 68 3.05 22.97 -13.88
C TYR A 68 2.79 21.65 -13.16
N SER A 69 3.08 20.53 -13.82
CA SER A 69 3.03 19.22 -13.18
C SER A 69 4.13 19.18 -12.13
N LYS A 70 3.69 19.33 -10.88
CA LYS A 70 4.45 19.03 -9.67
C LYS A 70 5.15 17.67 -9.85
N PRO A 71 6.40 17.49 -9.41
CA PRO A 71 7.11 16.22 -9.52
C PRO A 71 6.22 15.08 -9.01
N GLN A 72 5.88 14.16 -9.91
CA GLN A 72 4.96 13.08 -9.65
C GLN A 72 5.58 12.18 -8.58
N GLU A 73 5.09 12.31 -7.35
CA GLU A 73 5.49 11.43 -6.24
C GLU A 73 5.21 10.00 -6.66
N VAL A 74 6.21 9.12 -6.51
CA VAL A 74 6.09 7.72 -6.92
C VAL A 74 5.06 7.04 -6.00
N ILE A 75 3.82 6.91 -6.49
CA ILE A 75 2.74 6.24 -5.75
C ILE A 75 2.94 4.73 -5.92
N HIS A 76 3.49 4.07 -4.90
CA HIS A 76 3.51 2.60 -4.86
C HIS A 76 2.14 2.07 -4.46
N THR A 77 1.65 1.10 -5.22
CA THR A 77 0.39 0.40 -4.95
C THR A 77 0.69 -1.03 -4.51
N PHE A 78 -0.06 -1.52 -3.53
CA PHE A 78 0.01 -2.90 -3.06
C PHE A 78 -1.36 -3.38 -2.58
N TYR A 79 -1.48 -4.67 -2.39
CA TYR A 79 -2.73 -5.35 -2.06
C TYR A 79 -2.59 -6.12 -0.75
N LEU A 80 -3.65 -6.08 0.04
CA LEU A 80 -3.75 -6.76 1.32
C LEU A 80 -5.06 -7.55 1.40
N SER A 81 -5.08 -8.57 2.27
CA SER A 81 -6.23 -9.44 2.50
C SER A 81 -7.07 -8.93 3.67
N THR A 82 -7.72 -9.84 4.40
CA THR A 82 -8.51 -9.56 5.60
C THR A 82 -7.71 -8.81 6.67
N PRO A 83 -8.24 -7.71 7.24
CA PRO A 83 -7.64 -7.06 8.39
C PRO A 83 -7.67 -7.98 9.61
N ASN A 84 -6.81 -7.68 10.58
CA ASN A 84 -6.88 -8.26 11.90
C ASN A 84 -8.12 -7.73 12.64
N ALA A 85 -8.54 -8.43 13.71
CA ALA A 85 -9.70 -8.03 14.52
C ALA A 85 -9.55 -6.65 15.20
N ASP A 86 -8.31 -6.15 15.35
CA ASP A 86 -8.01 -4.82 15.87
C ASP A 86 -8.08 -3.71 14.80
N GLY A 87 -8.47 -4.05 13.57
CA GLY A 87 -8.53 -3.12 12.44
C GLY A 87 -7.16 -2.79 11.82
N SER A 88 -6.10 -3.52 12.16
CA SER A 88 -4.79 -3.39 11.51
C SER A 88 -4.59 -4.40 10.37
N PHE A 89 -3.67 -4.13 9.44
CA PHE A 89 -3.24 -5.11 8.43
C PHE A 89 -1.78 -5.49 8.63
N ASN A 90 -1.42 -6.75 8.34
CA ASN A 90 -0.05 -7.23 8.46
C ASN A 90 0.76 -6.85 7.22
N ASN A 91 1.79 -6.03 7.38
CA ASN A 91 2.60 -5.52 6.27
C ASN A 91 3.35 -6.65 5.54
N SER A 92 3.78 -7.67 6.26
CA SER A 92 4.36 -8.91 5.70
C SER A 92 3.45 -9.66 4.70
N SER A 93 2.13 -9.39 4.72
CA SER A 93 1.17 -9.97 3.76
C SER A 93 0.95 -9.11 2.52
N ALA A 94 1.54 -7.91 2.45
CA ALA A 94 1.40 -7.00 1.33
C ALA A 94 1.97 -7.61 0.05
N ASN A 95 1.23 -7.47 -1.05
CA ASN A 95 1.69 -7.91 -2.36
C ASN A 95 1.64 -6.78 -3.39
N ALA A 96 2.67 -6.65 -4.21
CA ALA A 96 2.68 -5.66 -5.28
C ALA A 96 1.66 -5.97 -6.38
N SER A 97 1.35 -7.25 -6.61
CA SER A 97 0.34 -7.68 -7.57
C SER A 97 -0.93 -8.13 -6.87
N TYR A 98 -2.05 -7.90 -7.57
CA TYR A 98 -3.34 -8.44 -7.19
C TYR A 98 -3.30 -9.97 -7.22
N LYS A 99 -3.85 -10.61 -6.18
CA LYS A 99 -4.02 -12.06 -6.10
C LYS A 99 -5.49 -12.40 -5.98
N GLU A 100 -6.02 -12.99 -7.04
CA GLU A 100 -7.39 -13.49 -7.05
C GLU A 100 -7.60 -14.49 -5.90
N GLY A 101 -8.71 -14.33 -5.17
CA GLY A 101 -9.02 -15.19 -4.02
C GLY A 101 -8.29 -14.83 -2.71
N ALA A 102 -7.40 -13.83 -2.70
CA ALA A 102 -6.68 -13.41 -1.48
C ALA A 102 -6.67 -11.90 -1.25
N SER A 103 -6.55 -11.09 -2.31
CA SER A 103 -6.55 -9.63 -2.22
C SER A 103 -7.97 -9.11 -2.01
N ILE A 104 -8.18 -8.30 -0.97
CA ILE A 104 -9.45 -7.61 -0.70
C ILE A 104 -9.28 -6.10 -0.81
N TYR A 105 -8.14 -5.59 -0.34
CA TYR A 105 -7.87 -4.16 -0.25
C TYR A 105 -6.75 -3.74 -1.18
N LYS A 106 -6.90 -2.55 -1.76
CA LYS A 106 -5.88 -1.85 -2.53
C LYS A 106 -5.37 -0.66 -1.74
N PHE A 107 -4.07 -0.63 -1.53
CA PHE A 107 -3.35 0.43 -0.84
C PHE A 107 -2.54 1.26 -1.82
N GLN A 108 -2.44 2.55 -1.56
CA GLN A 108 -1.62 3.50 -2.29
C GLN A 108 -0.83 4.32 -1.30
N ASN A 109 0.50 4.14 -1.30
CA ASN A 109 1.38 4.92 -0.43
C ASN A 109 1.23 6.41 -0.74
N ILE A 110 1.08 7.19 0.32
CA ILE A 110 1.17 8.64 0.30
C ILE A 110 2.49 9.05 0.98
N LYS A 111 2.68 10.34 1.27
CA LYS A 111 3.91 10.81 1.92
C LYS A 111 4.14 10.15 3.28
N GLY A 112 5.39 9.79 3.53
CA GLY A 112 5.82 9.20 4.80
C GLY A 112 5.40 7.74 4.93
N ASN A 113 4.98 7.35 6.13
CA ASN A 113 4.55 5.99 6.46
C ASN A 113 3.03 5.80 6.32
N GLN A 114 2.35 6.66 5.55
CA GLN A 114 0.90 6.60 5.40
C GLN A 114 0.50 6.06 4.03
N ALA A 115 -0.66 5.43 3.97
CA ALA A 115 -1.27 4.94 2.74
C ALA A 115 -2.78 5.21 2.74
N LYS A 116 -3.30 5.53 1.57
CA LYS A 116 -4.74 5.49 1.30
C LYS A 116 -5.14 4.07 0.97
N PHE A 117 -6.29 3.62 1.43
CA PHE A 117 -6.80 2.29 1.07
C PHE A 117 -8.27 2.33 0.69
N LYS A 118 -8.65 1.36 -0.14
CA LYS A 118 -10.03 1.08 -0.53
C LYS A 118 -10.24 -0.42 -0.74
N ILE A 119 -11.50 -0.84 -0.75
CA ILE A 119 -11.83 -2.20 -1.22
C ILE A 119 -11.53 -2.25 -2.72
N ASP A 120 -10.87 -3.31 -3.14
CA ASP A 120 -10.52 -3.51 -4.54
C ASP A 120 -11.78 -3.87 -5.36
N GLU A 121 -11.83 -3.35 -6.59
CA GLU A 121 -13.03 -3.39 -7.44
C GLU A 121 -13.20 -4.71 -8.19
N HIS A 122 -12.20 -5.62 -8.13
CA HIS A 122 -12.35 -6.94 -8.74
C HIS A 122 -13.46 -7.74 -8.05
N GLU A 123 -14.23 -8.48 -8.85
CA GLU A 123 -15.38 -9.27 -8.36
C GLU A 123 -14.98 -10.26 -7.26
N ALA A 124 -13.82 -10.90 -7.37
CA ALA A 124 -13.33 -11.82 -6.35
C ALA A 124 -13.02 -11.12 -5.02
N SER A 125 -12.49 -9.88 -5.03
CA SER A 125 -12.27 -9.07 -3.83
C SER A 125 -13.58 -8.69 -3.16
N VAL A 126 -14.54 -8.21 -3.94
CA VAL A 126 -15.86 -7.84 -3.44
C VAL A 126 -16.56 -9.06 -2.83
N ARG A 127 -16.52 -10.20 -3.52
CA ARG A 127 -17.10 -11.46 -3.02
C ARG A 127 -16.45 -11.91 -1.71
N LEU A 128 -15.13 -11.79 -1.59
CA LEU A 128 -14.43 -12.09 -0.33
C LEU A 128 -14.83 -11.12 0.78
N ALA A 129 -14.86 -9.82 0.49
CA ALA A 129 -15.28 -8.81 1.46
C ALA A 129 -16.69 -9.10 2.01
N LEU A 130 -17.63 -9.44 1.13
CA LEU A 130 -19.02 -9.74 1.48
C LEU A 130 -19.22 -11.11 2.16
N ALA A 131 -18.28 -12.04 2.04
CA ALA A 131 -18.42 -13.37 2.65
C ALA A 131 -18.44 -13.33 4.18
N TYR A 132 -17.68 -12.41 4.78
CA TYR A 132 -17.62 -12.19 6.23
C TYR A 132 -17.48 -10.69 6.52
N PRO A 133 -18.55 -9.88 6.36
CA PRO A 133 -18.49 -8.41 6.49
C PRO A 133 -18.01 -7.98 7.88
N ASP A 134 -18.42 -8.71 8.93
CA ASP A 134 -18.01 -8.53 10.33
C ASP A 134 -16.49 -8.58 10.53
N LYS A 135 -15.79 -9.34 9.70
CA LYS A 135 -14.32 -9.51 9.78
C LYS A 135 -13.59 -8.75 8.70
N ASN A 136 -14.16 -8.70 7.51
CA ASN A 136 -13.48 -8.17 6.33
C ASN A 136 -13.73 -6.68 6.13
N ILE A 137 -14.83 -6.13 6.64
CA ILE A 137 -15.29 -4.75 6.37
C ILE A 137 -15.37 -3.96 7.67
N ASP A 138 -16.18 -4.38 8.64
CA ASP A 138 -16.50 -3.63 9.86
C ASP A 138 -15.29 -3.12 10.66
N PRO A 139 -14.15 -3.84 10.75
CA PRO A 139 -12.98 -3.34 11.49
C PRO A 139 -12.35 -2.09 10.88
N VAL A 140 -12.49 -1.86 9.57
CA VAL A 140 -11.70 -0.88 8.81
C VAL A 140 -12.52 0.03 7.89
N CYS A 141 -13.81 -0.26 7.72
CA CYS A 141 -14.74 0.50 6.89
C CYS A 141 -16.00 0.86 7.68
N ASP A 142 -16.64 1.96 7.30
CA ASP A 142 -17.96 2.36 7.76
C ASP A 142 -18.92 2.40 6.55
N ALA A 143 -20.07 1.75 6.69
CA ALA A 143 -21.08 1.71 5.63
C ALA A 143 -22.03 2.91 5.69
N SER A 144 -22.27 3.54 4.54
CA SER A 144 -23.22 4.66 4.41
C SER A 144 -24.67 4.21 4.24
N ASN A 145 -24.90 2.93 3.94
CA ASN A 145 -26.20 2.28 3.88
C ASN A 145 -26.24 0.99 4.71
N ALA A 146 -27.46 0.51 4.98
CA ALA A 146 -27.65 -0.78 5.64
C ALA A 146 -27.04 -1.92 4.80
N PHE A 147 -26.51 -2.93 5.48
CA PHE A 147 -25.99 -4.12 4.82
C PHE A 147 -27.09 -4.82 4.01
N ASP A 148 -26.86 -5.01 2.72
CA ASP A 148 -27.72 -5.78 1.83
C ASP A 148 -27.08 -7.17 1.58
N PRO A 149 -27.67 -8.27 2.08
CA PRO A 149 -27.18 -9.62 1.83
C PRO A 149 -27.15 -10.03 0.35
N LYS A 150 -27.84 -9.28 -0.52
CA LYS A 150 -27.85 -9.49 -1.97
C LYS A 150 -26.89 -8.59 -2.74
N ALA A 151 -26.16 -7.72 -2.03
CA ALA A 151 -25.17 -6.85 -2.65
C ALA A 151 -24.17 -7.66 -3.47
N ARG A 152 -23.87 -7.18 -4.68
CA ARG A 152 -22.85 -7.76 -5.57
C ARG A 152 -21.67 -6.83 -5.78
N LYS A 153 -21.80 -5.59 -5.32
CA LYS A 153 -20.82 -4.52 -5.48
C LYS A 153 -20.66 -3.77 -4.16
N ILE A 154 -19.44 -3.31 -3.93
CA ILE A 154 -19.13 -2.35 -2.87
C ILE A 154 -18.45 -1.17 -3.55
N TYR A 155 -19.02 0.02 -3.39
CA TYR A 155 -18.41 1.26 -3.85
C TYR A 155 -17.72 1.94 -2.68
N THR A 156 -16.45 2.32 -2.83
CA THR A 156 -15.75 3.14 -1.85
C THR A 156 -16.03 4.61 -2.15
N GLU A 157 -16.83 5.26 -1.30
CA GLU A 157 -17.16 6.68 -1.39
C GLU A 157 -15.97 7.54 -0.95
N GLU A 158 -15.31 7.14 0.13
CA GLU A 158 -14.13 7.82 0.67
C GLU A 158 -13.05 6.80 1.03
N ASN A 159 -11.82 7.03 0.54
CA ASN A 159 -10.69 6.15 0.86
C ASN A 159 -10.33 6.27 2.34
N GLY A 160 -10.04 5.14 2.97
CA GLY A 160 -9.48 5.11 4.31
C GLY A 160 -8.01 5.53 4.32
N ILE A 161 -7.51 5.85 5.51
CA ILE A 161 -6.10 6.20 5.76
C ILE A 161 -5.54 5.21 6.77
N ALA A 162 -4.39 4.62 6.44
CA ALA A 162 -3.61 3.77 7.33
C ALA A 162 -2.18 4.30 7.47
N GLU A 163 -1.57 4.01 8.62
CA GLU A 163 -0.19 4.35 8.93
C GLU A 163 0.59 3.09 9.32
N LEU A 164 1.80 2.95 8.77
CA LEU A 164 2.70 1.85 9.09
C LEU A 164 3.39 2.12 10.44
N VAL A 165 3.01 1.33 11.44
CA VAL A 165 3.58 1.34 12.80
C VAL A 165 4.16 -0.04 13.09
N GLY A 166 5.49 -0.14 13.10
CA GLY A 166 6.17 -1.43 13.16
C GLY A 166 5.94 -2.25 11.88
N ASP A 167 5.44 -3.48 12.00
CA ASP A 167 5.08 -4.36 10.87
C ASP A 167 3.56 -4.39 10.57
N ARG A 168 2.82 -3.37 11.05
CA ARG A 168 1.36 -3.32 10.89
C ARG A 168 0.90 -1.98 10.33
N TRP A 169 0.01 -2.05 9.35
CA TRP A 169 -0.74 -0.89 8.87
C TRP A 169 -1.92 -0.68 9.80
N LYS A 170 -1.83 0.34 10.66
CA LYS A 170 -2.91 0.72 11.58
C LYS A 170 -3.85 1.70 10.88
N VAL A 171 -5.13 1.40 10.85
CA VAL A 171 -6.13 2.32 10.30
C VAL A 171 -6.27 3.53 11.21
N ILE A 172 -6.05 4.72 10.63
CA ILE A 172 -6.23 6.04 11.26
C ILE A 172 -7.61 6.59 10.94
N THR A 173 -8.08 6.35 9.71
CA THR A 173 -9.42 6.74 9.25
C THR A 173 -10.01 5.59 8.46
N LYS A 174 -11.19 5.13 8.85
CA LYS A 174 -11.90 4.07 8.15
C LYS A 174 -12.33 4.53 6.76
N ALA A 175 -12.40 3.60 5.81
CA ALA A 175 -12.95 3.90 4.49
C ALA A 175 -14.48 3.98 4.57
N ARG A 176 -15.09 4.89 3.82
CA ARG A 176 -16.56 4.96 3.72
C ARG A 176 -17.03 4.20 2.49
N ILE A 177 -17.96 3.28 2.67
CA ILE A 177 -18.43 2.40 1.59
C ILE A 177 -19.95 2.41 1.46
N ARG A 178 -20.43 2.02 0.28
CA ARG A 178 -21.85 1.77 0.01
C ARG A 178 -22.03 0.42 -0.66
N TYR A 179 -22.99 -0.37 -0.17
CA TYR A 179 -23.40 -1.63 -0.79
C TYR A 179 -24.33 -1.38 -1.98
N GLU A 180 -24.15 -2.12 -3.07
CA GLU A 180 -24.96 -2.04 -4.28
C GLU A 180 -25.25 -3.45 -4.84
N SER A 181 -26.47 -3.64 -5.33
CA SER A 181 -27.05 -4.94 -5.71
C SER A 181 -27.20 -5.09 -7.21
#